data_AF-F3BE16-F1
#
_entry.id   AF-F3BE16-F1
#
_cell.length_a   1.000
_cell.length_b   1.000
_cell.length_c   1.000
_cell.angle_alpha   90.00
_cell.angle_beta   90.00
_cell.angle_gamma   90.00
#
_symmetry.space_group_name_H-M   'P 1'
#
loop_
_entity.id
_entity.type
_entity.pdbx_description
1 polymer ?
#
loop_
_entity_poly.entity_id
_entity_poly.type
_entity_poly.pdbx_seq_one_letter_code
_entity_poly.pdbx_strand_id
1 'polypeptide(L)' 'MTQLVMLLLIIHFAIAYQCYRYANIKGYPVKVFTVLGCVPYFNLVVWIYLLFLPELEPFESHLQNQKQPL' A
#
# COMPACT_ATOMS: atom_id res chain seq x y z
N MET A 1 12.84 -4.59 -28.86
CA MET A 1 12.66 -3.42 -27.96
C MET A 1 11.26 -3.38 -27.36
N THR A 2 10.20 -3.51 -28.16
CA THR A 2 8.78 -3.51 -27.72
C THR A 2 8.43 -4.60 -26.70
N GLN A 3 8.95 -5.83 -26.82
CA GLN A 3 8.68 -6.89 -25.83
C GLN A 3 9.16 -6.56 -24.42
N LEU A 4 10.33 -5.93 -24.28
CA LEU A 4 10.87 -5.52 -22.98
C LEU A 4 10.02 -4.41 -22.35
N VAL A 5 9.54 -3.47 -23.16
CA VAL A 5 8.63 -2.39 -22.70
C VAL A 5 7.30 -2.96 -22.23
N MET A 6 6.72 -3.91 -22.97
CA MET A 6 5.49 -4.59 -22.57
C MET A 6 5.66 -5.37 -21.27
N LEU A 7 6.77 -6.09 -21.13
CA LEU A 7 7.09 -6.83 -19.91
C LEU A 7 7.27 -5.88 -18.71
N LEU A 8 7.95 -4.75 -18.92
CA LEU A 8 8.12 -3.73 -17.89
C LEU A 8 6.78 -3.14 -17.43
N LEU A 9 5.87 -2.86 -18.37
CA LEU A 9 4.52 -2.36 -18.07
C LEU A 9 3.69 -3.38 -17.27
N ILE A 10 3.74 -4.65 -17.64
CA ILE A 10 3.02 -5.72 -16.93
C ILE A 10 3.53 -5.83 -15.49
N ILE A 11 4.85 -5.82 -15.29
CA ILE A 11 5.45 -5.84 -13.95
C ILE A 11 5.01 -4.62 -13.16
N HIS A 12 5.00 -3.44 -13.79
CA HIS A 12 4.54 -2.21 -13.15
C HIS A 12 3.10 -2.30 -12.64
N PHE A 13 2.23 -2.87 -13.48
CA PHE A 13 0.82 -3.07 -13.16
C PHE A 13 0.63 -4.12 -12.06
N ALA A 14 1.42 -5.19 -12.09
CA ALA A 14 1.41 -6.22 -11.06
C ALA A 14 1.82 -5.66 -9.69
N ILE A 15 2.88 -4.86 -9.62
CA ILE A 15 3.32 -4.23 -8.36
C ILE A 15 2.27 -3.25 -7.85
N ALA A 16 1.69 -2.42 -8.72
CA ALA A 16 0.63 -1.48 -8.34
C ALA A 16 -0.62 -2.21 -7.80
N TYR A 17 -1.01 -3.31 -8.44
CA TYR A 17 -2.10 -4.17 -7.98
C TYR A 17 -1.80 -4.83 -6.63
N GLN A 18 -0.57 -5.31 -6.43
CA GLN A 18 -0.15 -5.83 -5.13
C GLN A 18 -0.16 -4.75 -4.06
N CYS A 19 0.32 -3.55 -4.34
CA CYS A 19 0.27 -2.42 -3.40
C CYS A 19 -1.17 -2.07 -3.02
N TYR A 20 -2.11 -2.11 -3.98
CA TYR A 20 -3.55 -1.94 -3.72
C TYR A 20 -4.10 -3.01 -2.77
N ARG A 21 -3.84 -4.29 -3.05
CA ARG A 21 -4.28 -5.41 -2.19
C ARG A 21 -3.68 -5.33 -0.79
N TYR A 22 -2.37 -5.07 -0.69
CA TYR A 22 -1.68 -4.95 0.60
C TYR A 22 -2.17 -3.75 1.42
N ALA A 23 -2.35 -2.58 0.80
CA ALA A 23 -2.89 -1.42 1.50
C ALA A 23 -4.32 -1.69 2.01
N ASN A 24 -5.13 -2.40 1.23
CA ASN A 24 -6.49 -2.77 1.61
C ASN A 24 -6.53 -3.80 2.76
N ILE A 25 -5.64 -4.79 2.75
CA ILE A 25 -5.55 -5.80 3.82
C ILE A 25 -5.06 -5.14 5.13
N LYS A 26 -4.05 -4.28 5.03
CA LYS A 26 -3.45 -3.63 6.20
C LYS A 26 -4.21 -2.40 6.72
N GLY A 27 -5.31 -2.01 6.07
CA GLY A 27 -6.16 -0.87 6.49
C GLY A 27 -5.59 0.52 6.18
N TYR A 28 -4.58 0.63 5.31
CA TYR A 28 -3.97 1.90 4.92
C TYR A 28 -4.78 2.61 3.81
N PRO A 29 -4.64 3.94 3.64
CA PRO A 29 -5.34 4.70 2.61
C PRO A 29 -4.93 4.27 1.20
N VAL A 30 -5.68 3.31 0.66
CA VAL A 30 -5.40 2.61 -0.60
C VAL A 30 -5.17 3.59 -1.75
N LYS A 31 -5.95 4.68 -1.82
CA LYS A 31 -5.81 5.71 -2.86
C LYS A 31 -4.42 6.33 -2.93
N VAL A 32 -3.82 6.65 -1.78
CA VAL A 32 -2.50 7.31 -1.73
C VAL A 32 -1.41 6.33 -2.15
N PHE A 33 -1.45 5.11 -1.61
CA PHE A 33 -0.50 4.05 -1.93
C PHE A 33 -0.59 3.58 -3.39
N THR A 34 -1.80 3.53 -3.97
CA THR A 34 -1.98 3.17 -5.38
C THR A 34 -1.50 4.27 -6.32
N VAL A 35 -1.74 5.55 -6.02
CA VAL A 35 -1.22 6.66 -6.83
C VAL A 35 0.31 6.70 -6.77
N LEU A 36 0.91 6.49 -5.59
CA LEU A 36 2.36 6.39 -5.45
C LEU A 36 2.96 5.17 -6.16
N GLY A 37 2.26 4.03 -6.13
CA GLY A 37 2.66 2.82 -6.88
C GLY A 37 2.57 3.01 -8.40
N CYS A 38 1.60 3.77 -8.91
CA CYS A 38 1.55 4.07 -10.34
C CYS A 38 2.78 4.84 -10.85
N VAL A 39 3.57 5.48 -9.98
CA VAL A 39 4.78 6.19 -10.37
C VAL A 39 5.94 5.20 -10.57
N PRO A 40 6.56 5.18 -11.76
CA PRO A 40 7.73 4.35 -12.00
C PRO A 40 8.89 4.66 -11.06
N TYR A 41 9.64 3.61 -10.71
CA TYR A 41 10.66 3.58 -9.64
C TYR A 41 10.10 3.63 -8.21
N PHE A 42 9.11 4.47 -7.92
CA PHE A 42 8.49 4.53 -6.59
C PHE A 42 7.70 3.27 -6.24
N ASN A 43 7.21 2.55 -7.25
CA ASN A 43 6.51 1.28 -7.12
C ASN A 43 7.23 0.26 -6.21
N LEU A 44 8.57 0.13 -6.35
CA LEU A 44 9.39 -0.77 -5.54
C LEU A 44 9.52 -0.28 -4.09
N VAL A 45 9.76 1.02 -3.91
CA VAL A 45 9.88 1.64 -2.58
C VAL A 45 8.56 1.47 -1.82
N VAL A 46 7.45 1.80 -2.45
CA VAL A 46 6.09 1.69 -1.89
C VAL A 46 5.76 0.25 -1.52
N TRP A 47 6.12 -0.71 -2.38
CA TRP A 47 5.90 -2.11 -2.11
C TRP A 47 6.71 -2.61 -0.91
N ILE A 48 7.99 -2.24 -0.82
CA ILE A 48 8.84 -2.54 0.34
C ILE A 48 8.27 -1.88 1.60
N TYR A 49 7.86 -0.61 1.52
CA TYR A 49 7.22 0.10 2.63
C TYR A 49 5.99 -0.63 3.12
N LEU A 50 5.08 -1.04 2.23
CA LEU A 50 3.91 -1.82 2.58
C LEU A 50 4.25 -3.19 3.17
N LEU A 51 5.36 -3.81 2.76
CA LEU A 51 5.84 -5.07 3.33
C LEU A 51 6.33 -4.88 4.77
N PHE A 52 7.12 -3.83 5.02
CA PHE A 52 7.71 -3.50 6.33
C PHE A 52 6.74 -2.82 7.30
N LEU A 53 5.70 -2.14 6.79
CA LEU A 53 4.68 -1.52 7.64
C LEU A 53 3.96 -2.62 8.44
N PRO A 54 3.94 -2.59 9.77
CA PRO A 54 3.09 -3.50 10.53
C PRO A 54 1.62 -3.30 10.14
N GLU A 55 0.80 -4.34 10.30
CA GLU A 55 -0.65 -4.23 10.14
C GLU A 55 -1.15 -3.08 11.03
N LEU A 56 -1.88 -2.15 10.43
CA LEU A 56 -2.41 -1.03 11.17
C LEU A 56 -3.60 -1.58 11.97
N GLU A 57 -3.36 -1.94 13.24
CA GLU A 57 -4.46 -2.11 14.18
C GLU A 57 -5.29 -0.82 14.15
N PRO A 58 -6.62 -0.92 14.01
CA PRO A 58 -7.46 0.26 13.87
C PRO A 58 -7.25 1.15 15.08
N PHE A 59 -6.77 2.37 14.84
CA PHE A 59 -6.52 3.39 15.87
C PHE A 59 -7.78 3.78 16.67
N GLU A 60 -8.95 3.21 16.35
CA GLU A 60 -10.16 3.32 17.17
C GLU A 60 -10.06 2.63 18.54
N SER A 61 -9.19 1.64 18.72
CA SER A 61 -9.08 0.94 20.02
C SER A 61 -8.44 1.81 21.11
N HIS A 62 -7.62 2.80 20.74
CA HIS A 62 -6.97 3.70 21.71
C HIS A 62 -7.81 4.94 22.06
N LEU A 63 -8.76 5.35 21.21
CA LEU A 63 -9.68 6.45 21.55
C LEU A 63 -10.82 5.99 22.47
N GLN A 64 -11.26 4.72 22.36
CA GLN A 64 -12.31 4.18 23.24
C GLN A 64 -11.85 3.94 24.68
N ASN A 65 -10.55 3.74 24.94
CA ASN A 65 -10.04 3.53 26.30
C ASN A 65 -9.81 4.83 27.09
N GLN A 66 -9.92 6.00 26.44
CA GLN A 66 -9.78 7.32 27.08
C GLN A 66 -11.12 7.93 27.52
N LYS A 67 -12.25 7.25 27.34
CA LYS A 67 -13.57 7.78 27.70
C LYS A 67 -14.36 6.86 28.63
N GLN A 68 -13.80 6.51 29.79
CA GLN A 68 -14.63 6.35 31.00
C GLN A 68 -13.80 6.40 32.29
N PRO A 69 -13.71 7.57 32.94
CA PRO A 69 -13.83 7.65 34.39
C PRO A 69 -15.20 8.24 34.71
N LEU A 70 -16.09 7.43 35.28
CA LEU A 70 -17.02 7.80 36.34
C LEU A 70 -17.73 6.53 36.85
#